data_AF-A0A836BV67-F1
#
_entry.id   AF-A0A836BV67-F1
#
_cell.length_a   1.000
_cell.length_b   1.000
_cell.length_c   1.000
_cell.angle_alpha   90.00
_cell.angle_beta   90.00
_cell.angle_gamma   90.00
#
_symmetry.space_group_name_H-M   'P 1'
#
loop_
_entity.id
_entity.type
_entity.pdbx_description
1 polymer ?
#
loop_
_entity_poly.entity_id
_entity_poly.type
_entity_poly.pdbx_seq_one_letter_code
_entity_poly.pdbx_strand_id
1 'polypeptide(L)'
;MAKEEVQDKYGVVYWIFVLLGTGTLLPWNVFLTEKEFYDVRLHVPPFNNYITENFMSIFCLVFNTANLVALGFLVRFQKHLSLRVLVLQPLVITLIMLVSTAALALRVEIPGDLMAKFTLPSLGLMGLCMAFLQGGTMQLASIFSITHIRGVVSGIAVGGLVTSSLSFFSQLRAQGGGGSEAQTAADVAPAASVYFAASAAVIAACIAGYWAIPMLPYGRYKLLLAGIIDDPKERKMLTVDEDYEEPLLTVVEGSGDSGASTSTGQGRTETTRAAIVCVESDYSLYSRTWQARNAFSIYCLALFLCLCVTMSTHPGLSAFICSVDNPAKVSPCAARNDRDGLLGRIQGDLFVPLLFVLFSLGDFLGRFLSGYGPWAHGAPKPLSILAYSVLRCAVAAAVLFCHLVTPTRWLLQEYLSKDYWPWGIIMLLGATQGHLISTICMHAPSTLMPTEQSRYGPVTSFAISAGCFVGSFVSIGLSSVFQQH
;
A
#
# COMPACT_ATOMS: atom_id res chain seq x y z
N MET A 1 -34.31 -4.13 24.77
CA MET A 1 -33.68 -5.21 23.98
C MET A 1 -32.35 -4.68 23.48
N ALA A 2 -31.23 -5.30 23.84
CA ALA A 2 -29.93 -4.91 23.29
C ALA A 2 -29.97 -5.14 21.77
N LYS A 3 -29.73 -4.10 20.98
CA LYS A 3 -29.72 -4.11 19.51
C LYS A 3 -28.72 -5.19 19.08
N GLU A 4 -29.17 -6.21 18.35
CA GLU A 4 -28.27 -7.22 17.76
C GLU A 4 -27.37 -6.49 16.76
N GLU A 5 -26.13 -6.19 17.16
CA GLU A 5 -25.13 -5.63 16.27
C GLU A 5 -24.95 -6.62 15.11
N VAL A 6 -25.23 -6.20 13.88
CA VAL A 6 -25.07 -7.07 12.72
C VAL A 6 -23.59 -7.45 12.64
N GLN A 7 -23.26 -8.70 12.94
CA GLN A 7 -21.89 -9.20 12.90
C GLN A 7 -21.54 -9.76 11.52
N ASP A 8 -20.26 -9.64 11.14
CA ASP A 8 -19.71 -10.29 9.95
C ASP A 8 -19.61 -11.82 10.19
N LYS A 9 -20.69 -12.54 9.87
CA LYS A 9 -20.74 -14.00 10.03
C LYS A 9 -19.61 -14.65 9.23
N TYR A 10 -18.77 -15.42 9.92
CA TYR A 10 -17.59 -16.11 9.38
C TYR A 10 -16.47 -15.22 8.83
N GLY A 11 -16.53 -13.89 9.03
CA GLY A 11 -15.49 -12.98 8.54
C GLY A 11 -15.44 -12.87 7.01
N VAL A 12 -16.55 -13.14 6.30
CA VAL A 12 -16.57 -13.16 4.83
C VAL A 12 -16.23 -11.79 4.27
N VAL A 13 -16.79 -10.72 4.85
CA VAL A 13 -16.49 -9.36 4.42
C VAL A 13 -15.02 -9.02 4.67
N TYR A 14 -14.47 -9.42 5.82
CA TYR A 14 -13.03 -9.29 6.08
C TYR A 14 -12.16 -9.92 4.99
N TRP A 15 -12.45 -11.16 4.57
CA TRP A 15 -11.68 -11.83 3.52
C TRP A 15 -11.85 -11.19 2.14
N ILE A 16 -13.00 -10.59 1.84
CA ILE A 16 -13.18 -9.77 0.63
C ILE A 16 -12.23 -8.57 0.65
N PHE A 17 -12.07 -7.89 1.78
CA PHE A 17 -11.12 -6.78 1.90
C PHE A 17 -9.66 -7.23 1.81
N VAL A 18 -9.30 -8.40 2.34
CA VAL A 18 -7.98 -9.01 2.12
C VAL A 18 -7.75 -9.26 0.63
N LEU A 19 -8.72 -9.85 -0.06
CA LEU A 19 -8.65 -10.12 -1.51
C LEU A 19 -8.51 -8.81 -2.31
N LEU A 20 -9.30 -7.78 -1.99
CA LEU A 20 -9.19 -6.44 -2.60
C LEU A 20 -7.80 -5.83 -2.39
N GLY A 21 -7.24 -5.96 -1.18
CA GLY A 21 -5.87 -5.55 -0.87
C GLY A 21 -4.83 -6.23 -1.76
N THR A 22 -4.92 -7.56 -1.91
CA THR A 22 -4.06 -8.34 -2.80
C THR A 22 -4.17 -7.87 -4.25
N GLY A 23 -5.40 -7.61 -4.72
CA GLY A 23 -5.68 -7.12 -6.07
C GLY A 23 -5.13 -5.73 -6.38
N THR A 24 -4.74 -4.93 -5.38
CA THR A 24 -4.16 -3.61 -5.62
C THR A 24 -2.71 -3.66 -6.10
N LEU A 25 -1.90 -4.59 -5.58
CA LEU A 25 -0.45 -4.63 -5.83
C LEU A 25 -0.03 -5.80 -6.73
N LEU A 26 -0.79 -6.90 -6.72
CA LEU A 26 -0.46 -8.09 -7.50
C LEU A 26 -0.27 -7.81 -9.01
N PRO A 27 -1.14 -7.03 -9.70
CA PRO A 27 -0.96 -6.76 -11.13
C PRO A 27 0.40 -6.13 -11.44
N TRP A 28 0.82 -5.15 -10.63
CA TRP A 28 2.11 -4.50 -10.79
C TRP A 28 3.28 -5.46 -10.55
N ASN A 29 3.21 -6.24 -9.47
CA ASN A 29 4.28 -7.17 -9.14
C ASN A 29 4.48 -8.23 -10.23
N VAL A 30 3.42 -8.63 -10.91
CA VAL A 30 3.47 -9.60 -12.01
C VAL A 30 4.30 -9.07 -13.19
N PHE A 31 4.10 -7.80 -13.57
CA PHE A 31 4.90 -7.16 -14.62
C PHE A 31 6.38 -7.06 -14.25
N LEU A 32 6.71 -6.84 -12.97
CA LEU A 32 8.10 -6.77 -12.51
C LEU A 32 8.80 -8.13 -12.51
N THR A 33 8.08 -9.20 -12.13
CA THR A 33 8.67 -10.54 -12.03
C THR A 33 8.91 -11.20 -13.39
N GLU A 34 8.17 -10.80 -14.44
CA GLU A 34 8.33 -11.29 -15.82
C GLU A 34 9.48 -10.58 -16.57
N LYS A 35 10.58 -10.26 -15.86
CA LYS A 35 11.75 -9.60 -16.46
C LYS A 35 12.33 -10.43 -17.61
N GLU A 36 12.48 -11.74 -17.41
CA GLU A 36 13.05 -12.67 -18.39
C GLU A 36 12.23 -12.69 -19.69
N PHE A 37 10.90 -12.65 -19.56
CA PHE A 37 10.00 -12.55 -20.71
C PHE A 37 10.25 -11.27 -21.51
N TYR A 38 10.28 -10.11 -20.85
CA TYR A 38 10.49 -8.83 -21.54
C TYR A 38 11.91 -8.69 -22.11
N ASP A 39 12.91 -9.29 -21.47
CA ASP A 39 14.29 -9.30 -21.95
C ASP A 39 14.37 -9.99 -23.31
N VAL A 40 13.79 -11.19 -23.47
CA VAL A 40 13.80 -11.88 -24.76
C VAL A 40 12.84 -11.22 -25.76
N ARG A 41 11.66 -10.78 -25.30
CA ARG A 41 10.59 -10.27 -26.18
C ARG A 41 10.93 -8.93 -26.83
N LEU A 42 11.57 -8.01 -26.09
CA LEU A 42 11.87 -6.68 -26.60
C LEU A 42 13.06 -6.67 -27.58
N HIS A 43 13.91 -7.70 -27.56
CA HIS A 43 15.05 -7.86 -28.48
C HIS A 43 14.68 -8.52 -29.82
N VAL A 44 13.38 -8.73 -30.12
CA VAL A 44 12.93 -9.25 -31.43
C VAL A 44 13.00 -8.13 -32.49
N PRO A 45 13.80 -8.28 -33.57
CA PRO A 45 13.95 -7.25 -34.59
C PRO A 45 12.64 -6.93 -35.32
N PRO A 46 12.40 -5.65 -35.71
CA PRO A 46 13.11 -4.43 -35.28
C PRO A 46 12.83 -4.05 -33.81
N PHE A 47 13.87 -3.60 -33.11
CA PHE A 47 13.80 -3.13 -31.72
C PHE A 47 14.60 -1.83 -31.51
N ASN A 48 14.30 -1.12 -30.43
CA ASN A 48 14.97 0.11 -30.03
C ASN A 48 15.93 -0.15 -28.87
N ASN A 49 17.24 -0.03 -29.13
CA ASN A 49 18.31 -0.28 -28.16
C ASN A 49 18.12 0.50 -26.85
N TYR A 50 17.64 1.75 -26.92
CA TYR A 50 17.43 2.55 -25.73
C TYR A 50 16.37 1.94 -24.80
N ILE A 51 15.28 1.44 -25.38
CA ILE A 51 14.19 0.81 -24.62
C ILE A 51 14.62 -0.55 -24.12
N THR A 52 15.28 -1.37 -24.95
CA THR A 52 15.68 -2.73 -24.57
C THR A 52 16.74 -2.73 -23.47
N GLU A 53 17.72 -1.84 -23.52
CA GLU A 53 18.77 -1.76 -22.50
C GLU A 53 18.26 -1.19 -21.17
N ASN A 54 17.22 -0.35 -21.19
CA ASN A 54 16.71 0.36 -20.01
C ASN A 54 15.27 -0.01 -19.62
N PHE A 55 14.74 -1.15 -20.10
CA PHE A 55 13.30 -1.42 -20.03
C PHE A 55 12.75 -1.42 -18.60
N MET A 56 13.43 -2.03 -17.64
CA MET A 56 12.97 -2.07 -16.24
C MET A 56 12.85 -0.67 -15.64
N SER A 57 13.84 0.19 -15.87
CA SER A 57 13.85 1.57 -15.40
C SER A 57 12.73 2.39 -16.05
N ILE A 58 12.53 2.24 -17.36
CA ILE A 58 11.47 2.93 -18.10
C ILE A 58 10.09 2.45 -17.62
N PHE A 59 9.89 1.14 -17.45
CA PHE A 59 8.62 0.55 -16.99
C PHE A 59 8.26 1.08 -15.60
N CYS A 60 9.22 1.05 -14.66
CA CYS A 60 9.04 1.60 -13.32
C CYS A 60 8.77 3.10 -13.34
N LEU A 61 9.47 3.87 -14.17
CA LEU A 61 9.29 5.32 -14.26
C LEU A 61 7.90 5.68 -14.78
N VAL A 62 7.45 5.05 -15.87
CA VAL A 62 6.13 5.28 -16.48
C VAL A 62 5.02 4.95 -15.48
N PHE A 63 5.10 3.78 -14.85
CA PHE A 63 4.11 3.33 -13.87
C PHE A 63 4.03 4.25 -12.65
N ASN A 64 5.17 4.52 -12.00
CA ASN A 64 5.20 5.31 -10.78
C ASN A 64 4.82 6.78 -11.02
N THR A 65 5.22 7.35 -12.16
CA THR A 65 4.84 8.72 -12.53
C THR A 65 3.34 8.82 -12.74
N ALA A 66 2.74 7.89 -13.50
CA ALA A 66 1.30 7.85 -13.71
C ALA A 66 0.54 7.69 -12.38
N ASN A 67 0.98 6.76 -11.53
CA ASN A 67 0.40 6.52 -10.21
C ASN A 67 0.45 7.78 -9.31
N LEU A 68 1.60 8.45 -9.23
CA LEU A 68 1.77 9.63 -8.39
C LEU A 68 0.92 10.82 -8.86
N VAL A 69 0.86 11.06 -10.19
CA VAL A 69 0.01 12.10 -10.78
C VAL A 69 -1.46 11.84 -10.51
N ALA A 70 -1.91 10.58 -10.68
CA ALA A 70 -3.29 10.20 -10.38
C ALA A 70 -3.64 10.36 -8.89
N LEU A 71 -2.75 9.98 -7.98
CA LEU A 71 -2.96 10.19 -6.54
C LEU A 71 -3.03 11.68 -6.18
N GLY A 72 -2.18 12.52 -6.78
CA GLY A 72 -2.25 13.98 -6.62
C GLY A 72 -3.59 14.55 -7.06
N PHE A 73 -4.11 14.08 -8.20
CA PHE A 73 -5.44 14.41 -8.68
C PHE A 73 -6.54 13.94 -7.69
N LEU A 74 -6.47 12.70 -7.21
CA LEU A 74 -7.45 12.14 -6.28
C LEU A 74 -7.51 12.91 -4.96
N VAL A 75 -6.38 13.30 -4.38
CA VAL A 75 -6.35 14.10 -3.14
C VAL A 75 -7.19 15.37 -3.28
N ARG A 76 -7.17 16.01 -4.45
CA ARG A 76 -7.89 17.27 -4.73
C ARG A 76 -9.36 17.08 -5.13
N PHE A 77 -9.69 16.02 -5.86
CA PHE A 77 -11.01 15.85 -6.50
C PHE A 77 -11.87 14.73 -5.92
N GLN A 78 -11.35 13.94 -4.97
CA GLN A 78 -12.05 12.79 -4.36
C GLN A 78 -13.49 13.03 -3.90
N LYS A 79 -13.83 14.24 -3.43
CA LYS A 79 -15.18 14.56 -2.94
C LYS A 79 -16.27 14.37 -4.00
N HIS A 80 -15.91 14.40 -5.28
CA HIS A 80 -16.84 14.28 -6.41
C HIS A 80 -16.86 12.87 -7.02
N LEU A 81 -16.01 11.95 -6.54
CA LEU A 81 -15.85 10.63 -7.13
C LEU A 81 -16.63 9.59 -6.31
N SER A 82 -17.42 8.78 -7.00
CA SER A 82 -18.13 7.66 -6.39
C SER A 82 -17.23 6.44 -6.22
N LEU A 83 -17.54 5.58 -5.25
CA LEU A 83 -16.80 4.33 -5.02
C LEU A 83 -16.80 3.39 -6.25
N ARG A 84 -17.79 3.50 -7.14
CA ARG A 84 -17.80 2.77 -8.42
C ARG A 84 -16.65 3.19 -9.33
N VAL A 85 -16.36 4.50 -9.38
CA VAL A 85 -15.23 5.05 -10.15
C VAL A 85 -13.89 4.77 -9.47
N LEU A 86 -13.87 4.73 -8.13
CA LEU A 86 -12.64 4.53 -7.37
C LEU A 86 -12.23 3.05 -7.23
N VAL A 87 -13.17 2.10 -7.30
CA VAL A 87 -12.87 0.67 -7.06
C VAL A 87 -13.26 -0.18 -8.27
N LEU A 88 -14.52 -0.17 -8.68
CA LEU A 88 -15.03 -1.09 -9.70
C LEU A 88 -14.45 -0.82 -11.09
N GLN A 89 -14.44 0.44 -11.54
CA GLN A 89 -13.91 0.80 -12.87
C GLN A 89 -12.41 0.44 -13.01
N PRO A 90 -11.52 0.80 -12.06
CA PRO A 90 -10.12 0.38 -12.08
C PRO A 90 -9.94 -1.14 -12.10
N LEU A 91 -10.73 -1.90 -11.34
CA LEU A 91 -10.66 -3.37 -11.36
C LEU A 91 -11.01 -3.94 -12.73
N VAL A 92 -12.08 -3.43 -13.38
CA VAL A 92 -12.50 -3.89 -14.71
C VAL A 92 -11.46 -3.53 -15.77
N ILE A 93 -10.92 -2.30 -15.74
CA ILE A 93 -9.86 -1.89 -16.68
C ILE A 93 -8.61 -2.75 -16.48
N THR A 94 -8.19 -2.97 -15.23
CA THR A 94 -7.05 -3.83 -14.88
C THR A 94 -7.25 -5.26 -15.37
N LEU A 95 -8.46 -5.82 -15.23
CA LEU A 95 -8.78 -7.14 -15.75
C LEU A 95 -8.63 -7.22 -17.28
N ILE A 96 -9.23 -6.27 -18.01
CA ILE A 96 -9.13 -6.21 -19.48
C ILE A 96 -7.66 -6.12 -19.90
N MET A 97 -6.87 -5.32 -19.20
CA MET A 97 -5.45 -5.15 -19.47
C MET A 97 -4.62 -6.40 -19.20
N LEU A 98 -4.86 -7.12 -18.10
CA LEU A 98 -4.14 -8.35 -17.79
C LEU A 98 -4.49 -9.46 -18.79
N VAL A 99 -5.78 -9.58 -19.17
CA VAL A 99 -6.22 -10.53 -20.19
C VAL A 99 -5.64 -10.18 -21.56
N SER A 100 -5.63 -8.90 -21.94
CA SER A 100 -5.03 -8.46 -23.21
C SER A 100 -3.52 -8.67 -23.22
N THR A 101 -2.82 -8.44 -22.09
CA THR A 101 -1.38 -8.71 -21.95
C THR A 101 -1.08 -10.20 -22.02
N ALA A 102 -1.88 -11.06 -21.37
CA ALA A 102 -1.75 -12.51 -21.47
C ALA A 102 -1.92 -13.00 -22.92
N ALA A 103 -2.89 -12.46 -23.66
CA ALA A 103 -3.10 -12.77 -25.07
C ALA A 103 -1.95 -12.25 -25.95
N LEU A 104 -1.43 -11.05 -25.66
CA LEU A 104 -0.29 -10.46 -26.35
C LEU A 104 1.00 -11.24 -26.11
N ALA A 105 1.19 -11.81 -24.92
CA ALA A 105 2.36 -12.62 -24.58
C ALA A 105 2.52 -13.84 -25.50
N LEU A 106 1.41 -14.44 -25.95
CA LEU A 106 1.39 -15.58 -26.87
C LEU A 106 1.65 -15.19 -28.34
N ARG A 107 1.59 -13.91 -28.69
CA ARG A 107 1.80 -13.43 -30.07
C ARG A 107 3.28 -13.20 -30.34
N VAL A 108 4.04 -14.29 -30.48
CA VAL A 108 5.51 -14.30 -30.59
C VAL A 108 6.05 -13.60 -31.88
N GLU A 109 5.21 -13.42 -32.90
CA GLU A 109 5.62 -12.82 -34.19
C GLU A 109 5.72 -11.29 -34.17
N ILE A 110 5.20 -10.62 -33.13
CA ILE A 110 5.20 -9.15 -33.07
C ILE A 110 6.63 -8.61 -32.85
N PRO A 111 7.08 -7.59 -33.61
CA PRO A 111 8.35 -6.90 -33.38
C PRO A 111 8.49 -6.27 -32.00
N GLY A 112 9.72 -6.22 -31.47
CA GLY A 112 10.02 -5.65 -30.15
C GLY A 112 9.62 -4.18 -30.01
N ASP A 113 9.85 -3.35 -31.04
CA ASP A 113 9.44 -1.93 -31.04
C ASP A 113 7.91 -1.76 -30.96
N LEU A 114 7.17 -2.61 -31.67
CA LEU A 114 5.71 -2.58 -31.65
C LEU A 114 5.16 -3.08 -30.30
N MET A 115 5.80 -4.11 -29.73
CA MET A 115 5.49 -4.60 -28.37
C MET A 115 5.67 -3.50 -27.32
N ALA A 116 6.77 -2.73 -27.39
CA ALA A 116 7.03 -1.61 -26.48
C ALA A 116 5.96 -0.52 -26.61
N LYS A 117 5.53 -0.18 -27.84
CA LYS A 117 4.48 0.81 -28.11
C LYS A 117 3.11 0.42 -27.54
N PHE A 118 2.80 -0.88 -27.41
CA PHE A 118 1.60 -1.34 -26.73
C PHE A 118 1.77 -1.47 -25.21
N THR A 119 2.93 -1.93 -24.76
CA THR A 119 3.19 -2.25 -23.34
C THR A 119 3.41 -1.00 -22.49
N LEU A 120 4.10 0.03 -23.00
CA LEU A 120 4.40 1.23 -22.22
C LEU A 120 3.14 2.05 -21.86
N PRO A 121 2.23 2.36 -22.81
CA PRO A 121 0.98 3.05 -22.46
C PRO A 121 0.07 2.21 -21.58
N SER A 122 0.05 0.88 -21.75
CA SER A 122 -0.73 0.01 -20.87
C SER A 122 -0.17 0.07 -19.44
N LEU A 123 1.14 0.01 -19.24
CA LEU A 123 1.75 0.21 -17.91
C LEU A 123 1.39 1.57 -17.29
N GLY A 124 1.37 2.64 -18.08
CA GLY A 124 0.91 3.95 -17.61
C GLY A 124 -0.55 3.91 -17.14
N LEU A 125 -1.45 3.32 -17.93
CA LEU A 125 -2.86 3.13 -17.54
C LEU A 125 -3.01 2.25 -16.30
N MET A 126 -2.16 1.24 -16.13
CA MET A 126 -2.13 0.40 -14.93
C MET A 126 -1.77 1.23 -13.70
N GLY A 127 -0.76 2.11 -13.81
CA GLY A 127 -0.39 3.03 -12.74
C GLY A 127 -1.54 3.96 -12.34
N LEU A 128 -2.29 4.49 -13.32
CA LEU A 128 -3.51 5.28 -13.07
C LEU A 128 -4.57 4.44 -12.34
N CYS A 129 -4.86 3.23 -12.81
CA CYS A 129 -5.84 2.35 -12.19
C CYS A 129 -5.44 1.96 -10.77
N MET A 130 -4.15 1.69 -10.54
CA MET A 130 -3.61 1.37 -9.22
C MET A 130 -3.84 2.52 -8.24
N ALA A 131 -3.57 3.77 -8.64
CA ALA A 131 -3.81 4.94 -7.80
C ALA A 131 -5.26 5.02 -7.30
N PHE A 132 -6.20 4.86 -8.23
CA PHE A 132 -7.64 4.88 -7.93
C PHE A 132 -8.01 3.71 -7.02
N LEU A 133 -7.56 2.50 -7.37
CA LEU A 133 -7.88 1.30 -6.61
C LEU A 133 -7.30 1.32 -5.19
N GLN A 134 -6.06 1.77 -5.03
CA GLN A 134 -5.40 1.92 -3.74
C GLN A 134 -6.14 2.92 -2.85
N GLY A 135 -6.45 4.12 -3.37
CA GLY A 135 -7.20 5.13 -2.63
C GLY A 135 -8.64 4.71 -2.34
N GLY A 136 -9.31 4.12 -3.32
CA GLY A 136 -10.71 3.70 -3.24
C GLY A 136 -10.94 2.53 -2.28
N THR A 137 -10.06 1.52 -2.28
CA THR A 137 -10.17 0.37 -1.37
C THR A 137 -9.91 0.78 0.08
N MET A 138 -8.94 1.67 0.33
CA MET A 138 -8.71 2.22 1.67
C MET A 138 -9.91 3.06 2.16
N GLN A 139 -10.49 3.89 1.29
CA GLN A 139 -11.70 4.66 1.61
C GLN A 139 -12.90 3.76 1.87
N LEU A 140 -13.08 2.71 1.05
CA LEU A 140 -14.13 1.72 1.26
C LEU A 140 -13.97 1.01 2.60
N ALA A 141 -12.75 0.61 2.96
CA ALA A 141 -12.48 -0.09 4.21
C ALA A 141 -12.74 0.79 5.44
N SER A 142 -12.49 2.10 5.37
CA SER A 142 -12.74 3.01 6.49
C SER A 142 -14.23 3.19 6.82
N ILE A 143 -15.14 2.88 5.90
CA ILE A 143 -16.59 2.88 6.17
C ILE A 143 -17.00 1.73 7.09
N PHE A 144 -16.26 0.61 7.07
CA PHE A 144 -16.64 -0.62 7.75
C PHE A 144 -16.13 -0.65 9.20
N SER A 145 -14.83 -0.90 9.37
CA SER A 145 -14.14 -0.89 10.66
C SER A 145 -12.61 -0.99 10.50
N ILE A 146 -11.91 -0.76 11.60
CA ILE A 146 -10.46 -0.95 11.75
C ILE A 146 -9.97 -2.33 11.27
N THR A 147 -10.76 -3.39 11.54
CA THR A 147 -10.45 -4.77 11.13
C THR A 147 -10.43 -4.93 9.60
N HIS A 148 -11.32 -4.23 8.88
CA HIS A 148 -11.40 -4.31 7.43
C HIS A 148 -10.26 -3.53 6.76
N ILE A 149 -9.86 -2.38 7.33
CA ILE A 149 -8.66 -1.67 6.89
C ILE A 149 -7.42 -2.55 7.06
N ARG A 150 -7.29 -3.23 8.22
CA ARG A 150 -6.23 -4.22 8.43
C ARG A 150 -6.28 -5.34 7.40
N GLY A 151 -7.48 -5.78 7.00
CA GLY A 151 -7.68 -6.73 5.92
C GLY A 151 -7.04 -6.27 4.62
N VAL A 152 -7.39 -5.06 4.13
CA VAL A 152 -6.79 -4.47 2.91
C VAL A 152 -5.27 -4.38 3.01
N VAL A 153 -4.77 -3.82 4.11
CA VAL A 153 -3.35 -3.65 4.33
C VAL A 153 -2.66 -5.02 4.37
N SER A 154 -3.23 -6.03 5.03
CA SER A 154 -2.65 -7.38 5.06
C SER A 154 -2.66 -8.05 3.68
N GLY A 155 -3.71 -7.85 2.88
CA GLY A 155 -3.80 -8.33 1.50
C GLY A 155 -2.66 -7.81 0.61
N ILE A 156 -2.30 -6.53 0.75
CA ILE A 156 -1.15 -5.94 0.03
C ILE A 156 0.14 -6.71 0.32
N ALA A 157 0.39 -7.08 1.59
CA ALA A 157 1.57 -7.87 1.96
C ALA A 157 1.51 -9.31 1.47
N VAL A 158 0.33 -9.94 1.47
CA VAL A 158 0.15 -11.28 0.87
C VAL A 158 0.53 -11.24 -0.61
N GLY A 159 0.08 -10.23 -1.36
CA GLY A 159 0.48 -10.03 -2.75
C GLY A 159 2.00 -9.94 -2.93
N GLY A 160 2.68 -9.16 -2.09
CA GLY A 160 4.14 -9.05 -2.08
C GLY A 160 4.84 -10.39 -1.78
N LEU A 161 4.43 -11.08 -0.72
CA LEU A 161 5.00 -12.36 -0.30
C LEU A 161 4.84 -13.44 -1.37
N VAL A 162 3.67 -13.54 -2.00
CA VAL A 162 3.43 -14.47 -3.11
C VAL A 162 4.38 -14.15 -4.26
N THR A 163 4.51 -12.89 -4.66
CA THR A 163 5.36 -12.52 -5.81
C THR A 163 6.85 -12.72 -5.57
N SER A 164 7.37 -12.37 -4.38
CA SER A 164 8.77 -12.61 -4.02
C SER A 164 9.07 -14.11 -3.94
N SER A 165 8.15 -14.91 -3.38
CA SER A 165 8.32 -16.35 -3.28
C SER A 165 8.30 -17.01 -4.66
N LEU A 166 7.39 -16.60 -5.55
CA LEU A 166 7.34 -17.10 -6.92
C LEU A 166 8.61 -16.76 -7.69
N SER A 167 9.13 -15.53 -7.56
CA SER A 167 10.41 -15.15 -8.16
C SER A 167 11.57 -16.00 -7.65
N PHE A 168 11.64 -16.24 -6.33
CA PHE A 168 12.64 -17.12 -5.71
C PHE A 168 12.55 -18.56 -6.24
N PHE A 169 11.35 -19.14 -6.29
CA PHE A 169 11.16 -20.49 -6.79
C PHE A 169 11.41 -20.62 -8.29
N SER A 170 11.13 -19.56 -9.07
CA SER A 170 11.44 -19.51 -10.50
C SER A 170 12.95 -19.63 -10.72
N GLN A 171 13.74 -18.79 -10.03
CA GLN A 171 15.21 -18.82 -10.13
C GLN A 171 15.80 -20.13 -9.57
N LEU A 172 15.19 -20.68 -8.51
CA LEU A 172 15.58 -21.98 -7.99
C LEU A 172 15.39 -23.11 -9.04
N ARG A 173 14.36 -23.04 -9.89
CA ARG A 173 14.12 -24.04 -10.93
C ARG A 173 14.94 -23.80 -12.20
N ALA A 174 15.22 -22.55 -12.56
CA ALA A 174 15.90 -22.19 -13.81
C ALA A 174 17.25 -22.89 -14.02
N GLN A 175 18.00 -23.20 -12.95
CA GLN A 175 19.29 -23.89 -13.05
C GLN A 175 19.22 -25.43 -12.88
N GLY A 176 18.05 -25.99 -12.57
CA GLY A 176 17.85 -27.44 -12.50
C GLY A 176 17.90 -28.13 -13.88
N GLY A 177 17.83 -27.35 -14.97
CA GLY A 177 18.14 -27.78 -16.32
C GLY A 177 19.51 -27.27 -16.72
N GLY A 178 20.54 -28.14 -16.69
CA GLY A 178 21.86 -27.80 -17.21
C GLY A 178 21.79 -27.49 -18.70
N GLY A 179 22.01 -26.24 -19.08
CA GLY A 179 22.08 -25.79 -20.46
C GLY A 179 21.83 -24.29 -20.57
N SER A 180 22.90 -23.51 -20.68
CA SER A 180 22.85 -22.08 -21.00
C SER A 180 22.55 -21.90 -22.51
N GLU A 181 21.45 -22.48 -22.99
CA GLU A 181 20.87 -22.13 -24.28
C GLU A 181 20.08 -20.83 -24.13
N ALA A 182 20.32 -19.87 -25.02
CA ALA A 182 19.58 -18.63 -25.06
C ALA A 182 18.09 -18.94 -25.26
N GLN A 183 17.28 -18.75 -24.21
CA GLN A 183 15.85 -19.03 -24.25
C GLN A 183 15.20 -18.21 -25.37
N THR A 184 14.42 -18.88 -26.22
CA THR A 184 13.73 -18.20 -27.32
C THR A 184 12.41 -17.61 -26.81
N ALA A 185 11.90 -16.57 -27.47
CA ALA A 185 10.62 -15.95 -27.11
C ALA A 185 9.44 -16.95 -27.07
N ALA A 186 9.53 -18.05 -27.83
CA ALA A 186 8.55 -19.14 -27.84
C ALA A 186 8.57 -20.00 -26.57
N ASP A 187 9.71 -20.09 -25.87
CA ASP A 187 9.89 -20.92 -24.68
C ASP A 187 9.33 -20.23 -23.44
N VAL A 188 9.48 -18.90 -23.36
CA VAL A 188 9.09 -18.09 -22.20
C VAL A 188 7.63 -17.60 -22.29
N ALA A 189 7.11 -17.41 -23.52
CA ALA A 189 5.76 -16.87 -23.75
C ALA A 189 4.61 -17.64 -23.05
N PRO A 190 4.56 -18.98 -23.08
CA PRO A 190 3.50 -19.73 -22.39
C PRO A 190 3.53 -19.52 -20.88
N ALA A 191 4.71 -19.54 -20.27
CA ALA A 191 4.89 -19.34 -18.83
C ALA A 191 4.41 -17.94 -18.41
N ALA A 192 4.84 -16.89 -19.12
CA ALA A 192 4.42 -15.52 -18.87
C ALA A 192 2.89 -15.35 -19.03
N SER A 193 2.30 -15.96 -20.07
CA SER A 193 0.86 -15.89 -20.31
C SER A 193 0.03 -16.49 -19.17
N VAL A 194 0.47 -17.63 -18.62
CA VAL A 194 -0.18 -18.29 -17.48
C VAL A 194 -0.09 -17.40 -16.25
N TYR A 195 1.03 -16.74 -16.06
CA TYR A 195 1.25 -15.86 -14.92
C TYR A 195 0.38 -14.59 -14.99
N PHE A 196 0.27 -13.94 -16.16
CA PHE A 196 -0.69 -12.84 -16.38
C PHE A 196 -2.15 -13.31 -16.21
N ALA A 197 -2.49 -14.50 -16.70
CA ALA A 197 -3.83 -15.08 -16.54
C ALA A 197 -4.18 -15.39 -15.07
N ALA A 198 -3.21 -15.89 -14.30
CA ALA A 198 -3.38 -16.12 -12.86
C ALA A 198 -3.65 -14.80 -12.12
N SER A 199 -2.93 -13.73 -12.46
CA SER A 199 -3.22 -12.39 -11.92
C SER A 199 -4.61 -11.89 -12.33
N ALA A 200 -5.02 -12.12 -13.58
CA ALA A 200 -6.35 -11.77 -14.06
C ALA A 200 -7.46 -12.49 -13.27
N ALA A 201 -7.26 -13.78 -12.94
CA ALA A 201 -8.20 -14.54 -12.12
C ALA A 201 -8.37 -13.96 -10.72
N VAL A 202 -7.28 -13.48 -10.09
CA VAL A 202 -7.35 -12.79 -8.79
C VAL A 202 -8.15 -11.49 -8.90
N ILE A 203 -7.96 -10.71 -9.98
CA ILE A 203 -8.75 -9.48 -10.20
C ILE A 203 -10.22 -9.78 -10.49
N ALA A 204 -10.52 -10.84 -11.23
CA ALA A 204 -11.89 -11.30 -11.43
C ALA A 204 -12.56 -11.68 -10.10
N ALA A 205 -11.83 -12.37 -9.21
CA ALA A 205 -12.29 -12.65 -7.86
C ALA A 205 -12.50 -11.36 -7.03
N CYS A 206 -11.65 -10.35 -7.18
CA CYS A 206 -11.84 -9.03 -6.56
C CYS A 206 -13.13 -8.35 -7.03
N ILE A 207 -13.45 -8.42 -8.32
CA ILE A 207 -14.70 -7.87 -8.89
C ILE A 207 -15.91 -8.60 -8.29
N ALA A 208 -15.88 -9.93 -8.28
CA ALA A 208 -16.94 -10.75 -7.69
C ALA A 208 -17.12 -10.44 -6.20
N GLY A 209 -16.01 -10.32 -5.45
CA GLY A 209 -16.00 -9.94 -4.04
C GLY A 209 -16.62 -8.56 -3.81
N TYR A 210 -16.23 -7.55 -4.59
CA TYR A 210 -16.81 -6.20 -4.50
C TYR A 210 -18.32 -6.19 -4.78
N TRP A 211 -18.79 -6.97 -5.76
CA TRP A 211 -20.23 -7.13 -6.05
C TRP A 211 -20.99 -7.89 -4.95
N ALA A 212 -20.33 -8.79 -4.22
CA ALA A 212 -20.93 -9.53 -3.13
C ALA A 212 -21.15 -8.67 -1.86
N ILE A 213 -20.36 -7.61 -1.63
CA ILE A 213 -20.47 -6.74 -0.44
C ILE A 213 -21.91 -6.25 -0.17
N PRO A 214 -22.62 -5.61 -1.13
CA PRO A 214 -23.99 -5.15 -0.90
C PRO A 214 -25.03 -6.28 -0.78
N MET A 215 -24.67 -7.52 -1.16
CA MET A 215 -25.53 -8.69 -1.01
C MET A 215 -25.39 -9.32 0.38
N LEU A 216 -24.28 -9.09 1.08
CA LEU A 216 -24.04 -9.62 2.42
C LEU A 216 -24.75 -8.73 3.48
N PRO A 217 -25.42 -9.31 4.50
CA PRO A 217 -26.17 -8.53 5.50
C PRO A 217 -25.33 -7.45 6.20
N TYR A 218 -24.11 -7.82 6.63
CA TYR A 218 -23.18 -6.90 7.27
C TYR A 218 -22.72 -5.77 6.34
N GLY A 219 -22.39 -6.11 5.09
CA GLY A 219 -21.94 -5.13 4.10
C GLY A 219 -23.04 -4.17 3.67
N ARG A 220 -24.25 -4.68 3.44
CA ARG A 220 -25.43 -3.86 3.15
C ARG A 220 -25.72 -2.89 4.29
N TYR A 221 -25.70 -3.37 5.54
CA TYR A 221 -25.93 -2.54 6.72
C TYR A 221 -24.94 -1.36 6.81
N LYS A 222 -23.63 -1.62 6.67
CA LYS A 222 -22.60 -0.56 6.71
C LYS A 222 -22.72 0.43 5.55
N LEU A 223 -23.04 -0.05 4.34
CA LEU A 223 -23.20 0.82 3.16
C LEU A 223 -24.48 1.68 3.20
N LEU A 224 -25.56 1.19 3.82
CA LEU A 224 -26.77 1.97 4.10
C LEU A 224 -26.49 3.08 5.12
N LEU A 225 -25.78 2.76 6.21
CA LEU A 225 -25.41 3.73 7.24
C LEU A 225 -24.54 4.86 6.67
N ALA A 226 -23.64 4.52 5.74
CA ALA A 226 -22.81 5.49 5.02
C ALA A 226 -23.56 6.28 3.93
N GLY A 227 -24.83 5.98 3.67
CA GLY A 227 -25.66 6.64 2.66
C GLY A 227 -25.20 6.39 1.21
N ILE A 228 -24.50 5.27 0.97
CA ILE A 228 -24.03 4.88 -0.37
C ILE A 228 -25.12 4.12 -1.14
N ILE A 229 -25.92 3.34 -0.40
CA ILE A 229 -27.13 2.70 -0.91
C ILE A 229 -28.30 3.53 -0.39
N ASP A 230 -29.15 4.03 -1.30
CA ASP A 230 -30.37 4.73 -0.95
C ASP A 230 -31.58 3.80 -1.14
N ASP A 231 -31.94 3.10 -0.05
CA ASP A 231 -33.29 2.55 0.10
C ASP A 231 -34.03 3.36 1.19
N PRO A 232 -34.97 4.24 0.80
CA PRO A 232 -35.65 5.13 1.73
C PRO A 232 -36.53 4.38 2.75
N LYS A 233 -36.89 3.12 2.53
CA LYS A 233 -37.66 2.30 3.50
C LYS A 233 -36.74 1.72 4.57
N GLU A 234 -35.59 1.18 4.18
CA GLU A 234 -34.61 0.61 5.11
C GLU A 234 -33.87 1.71 5.90
N ARG A 235 -33.53 2.85 5.27
CA ARG A 235 -32.90 3.99 5.96
C ARG A 235 -33.79 4.56 7.06
N LYS A 236 -35.10 4.70 6.82
CA LYS A 236 -36.06 5.18 7.84
C LYS A 236 -36.15 4.21 9.03
N MET A 237 -36.09 2.90 8.81
CA MET A 237 -36.02 1.94 9.92
C MET A 237 -34.73 2.07 10.75
N LEU A 238 -33.61 2.47 10.13
CA LEU A 238 -32.36 2.73 10.87
C LEU A 238 -32.40 4.04 11.67
N THR A 239 -32.95 5.12 11.10
CA THR A 239 -32.96 6.45 11.74
C THR A 239 -34.08 6.65 12.76
N VAL A 240 -35.18 5.88 12.67
CA VAL A 240 -36.29 5.96 13.65
C VAL A 240 -35.87 5.45 15.04
N ASP A 241 -34.79 4.67 15.14
CA ASP A 241 -34.22 4.22 16.42
C ASP A 241 -33.11 5.16 16.96
N GLU A 242 -32.75 6.23 16.24
CA GLU A 242 -31.70 7.21 16.61
C GLU A 242 -32.27 8.58 17.05
N ASP A 243 -33.55 8.66 17.42
CA ASP A 243 -34.07 9.81 18.19
C ASP A 243 -33.57 9.74 19.65
N TYR A 244 -32.25 9.93 19.83
CA TYR A 244 -31.79 10.64 21.01
C TYR A 244 -31.99 12.12 20.70
N GLU A 245 -33.00 12.71 21.34
CA GLU A 245 -33.12 14.15 21.49
C GLU A 245 -31.75 14.71 21.93
N GLU A 246 -31.03 15.37 21.02
CA GLU A 246 -30.24 16.51 21.45
C GLU A 246 -31.23 17.44 22.17
N PRO A 247 -30.92 17.95 23.38
CA PRO A 247 -31.69 19.03 23.94
C PRO A 247 -31.35 20.27 23.10
N LEU A 248 -31.98 20.38 21.94
CA LEU A 248 -32.24 21.64 21.27
C LEU A 248 -33.03 22.45 22.29
N LEU A 249 -32.34 23.39 22.93
CA LEU A 249 -32.92 24.47 23.72
C LEU A 249 -33.86 25.24 22.80
N THR A 250 -35.07 24.74 22.65
CA THR A 250 -36.22 25.51 22.18
C THR A 250 -36.51 26.50 23.30
N VAL A 251 -36.02 27.72 23.11
CA VAL A 251 -36.54 28.87 23.83
C VAL A 251 -38.02 28.93 23.48
N VAL A 252 -38.85 28.46 24.40
CA VAL A 252 -40.28 28.69 24.39
C VAL A 252 -40.48 30.20 24.50
N GLU A 253 -40.72 30.86 23.36
CA GLU A 253 -41.36 32.18 23.39
C GLU A 253 -42.82 31.98 23.80
N GLY A 254 -43.03 32.00 25.13
CA GLY A 254 -44.35 32.19 25.71
C GLY A 254 -44.74 33.66 25.59
N SER A 255 -45.72 33.93 24.74
CA SER A 255 -46.45 35.18 24.68
C SER A 255 -47.30 35.40 25.94
N GLY A 256 -47.36 36.64 26.45
CA GLY A 256 -48.49 37.13 27.26
C GLY A 256 -48.20 37.57 28.71
N ASP A 257 -47.85 38.85 28.84
CA ASP A 257 -48.43 39.86 29.75
C ASP A 257 -48.26 39.84 31.30
N SER A 258 -47.92 41.04 31.78
CA SER A 258 -48.14 41.64 33.12
C SER A 258 -47.43 41.12 34.39
N GLY A 259 -46.68 42.03 35.04
CA GLY A 259 -46.34 41.93 36.46
C GLY A 259 -44.96 42.48 36.85
N ALA A 260 -44.92 43.68 37.45
CA ALA A 260 -43.71 44.29 37.98
C ALA A 260 -43.11 43.52 39.18
N SER A 261 -41.80 43.33 39.22
CA SER A 261 -40.97 43.52 40.43
C SER A 261 -39.47 43.25 40.18
N THR A 262 -38.67 44.24 40.57
CA THR A 262 -37.25 44.24 40.99
C THR A 262 -36.50 42.91 41.16
N SER A 263 -35.45 42.70 40.36
CA SER A 263 -34.19 42.04 40.79
C SER A 263 -33.03 42.32 39.81
N THR A 264 -32.48 43.52 39.86
CA THR A 264 -31.24 43.89 39.15
C THR A 264 -30.02 43.26 39.85
N GLY A 265 -29.67 42.03 39.48
CA GLY A 265 -28.44 41.39 39.97
C GLY A 265 -28.14 40.00 39.40
N GLN A 266 -29.15 39.23 39.00
CA GLN A 266 -28.99 37.80 38.72
C GLN A 266 -28.78 37.48 37.22
N GLY A 267 -29.35 38.28 36.32
CA GLY A 267 -29.28 38.04 34.87
C GLY A 267 -27.90 38.22 34.24
N ARG A 268 -27.04 39.08 34.81
CA ARG A 268 -25.69 39.34 34.29
C ARG A 268 -24.71 38.20 34.61
N THR A 269 -24.89 37.49 35.72
CA THR A 269 -24.10 36.31 36.08
C THR A 269 -24.47 35.08 35.26
N GLU A 270 -25.74 34.89 34.92
CA GLU A 270 -26.18 33.73 34.10
C GLU A 270 -25.82 33.89 32.63
N THR A 271 -25.97 35.08 32.04
CA THR A 271 -25.49 35.35 30.67
C THR A 271 -23.96 35.23 30.55
N THR A 272 -23.21 35.68 31.56
CA THR A 272 -21.75 35.52 31.56
C THR A 272 -21.34 34.05 31.72
N ARG A 273 -22.05 33.28 32.55
CA ARG A 273 -21.80 31.84 32.73
C ARG A 273 -22.16 31.03 31.48
N ALA A 274 -23.28 31.34 30.83
CA ALA A 274 -23.66 30.73 29.55
C ALA A 274 -22.68 31.08 28.43
N ALA A 275 -22.20 32.34 28.36
CA ALA A 275 -21.18 32.75 27.39
C ALA A 275 -19.83 32.04 27.63
N ILE A 276 -19.41 31.88 28.90
CA ILE A 276 -18.18 31.14 29.24
C ILE A 276 -18.32 29.65 28.88
N VAL A 277 -19.47 29.02 29.16
CA VAL A 277 -19.72 27.61 28.80
C VAL A 277 -19.79 27.42 27.28
N CYS A 278 -20.41 28.35 26.54
CA CYS A 278 -20.40 28.31 25.07
C CYS A 278 -18.99 28.50 24.51
N VAL A 279 -18.21 29.44 25.03
CA VAL A 279 -16.81 29.65 24.60
C VAL A 279 -15.92 28.45 24.96
N GLU A 280 -16.11 27.83 26.12
CA GLU A 280 -15.35 26.64 26.54
C GLU A 280 -15.78 25.38 25.76
N SER A 281 -17.06 25.29 25.37
CA SER A 281 -17.58 24.29 24.42
C SER A 281 -16.98 24.48 23.02
N ASP A 282 -16.99 25.71 22.49
CA ASP A 282 -16.43 26.02 21.19
C ASP A 282 -14.90 25.85 21.16
N TYR A 283 -14.20 26.22 22.24
CA TYR A 283 -12.75 26.05 22.35
C TYR A 283 -12.35 24.59 22.61
N SER A 284 -13.15 23.81 23.34
CA SER A 284 -12.92 22.38 23.52
C SER A 284 -13.24 21.59 22.24
N LEU A 285 -14.24 22.01 21.46
CA LEU A 285 -14.53 21.49 20.12
C LEU A 285 -13.44 21.92 19.11
N TYR A 286 -12.98 23.18 19.17
CA TYR A 286 -11.91 23.73 18.33
C TYR A 286 -10.53 23.12 18.64
N SER A 287 -10.19 22.94 19.92
CA SER A 287 -8.94 22.28 20.32
C SER A 287 -8.96 20.78 20.02
N ARG A 288 -10.11 20.09 20.18
CA ARG A 288 -10.29 18.72 19.70
C ARG A 288 -10.16 18.62 18.18
N THR A 289 -10.67 19.58 17.41
CA THR A 289 -10.54 19.60 15.95
C THR A 289 -9.15 20.03 15.45
N TRP A 290 -8.44 20.90 16.16
CA TRP A 290 -7.05 21.29 15.84
C TRP A 290 -6.06 20.16 16.16
N GLN A 291 -6.19 19.52 17.32
CA GLN A 291 -5.39 18.35 17.70
C GLN A 291 -5.71 17.14 16.79
N ALA A 292 -6.96 16.94 16.38
CA ALA A 292 -7.36 15.88 15.45
C ALA A 292 -6.85 16.11 14.01
N ARG A 293 -6.95 17.34 13.47
CA ARG A 293 -6.42 17.67 12.12
C ARG A 293 -4.90 17.55 12.04
N ASN A 294 -4.19 17.96 13.08
CA ASN A 294 -2.74 17.81 13.13
C ASN A 294 -2.33 16.35 13.36
N ALA A 295 -3.11 15.56 14.12
CA ALA A 295 -2.84 14.14 14.32
C ALA A 295 -2.85 13.36 13.01
N PHE A 296 -3.89 13.52 12.17
CA PHE A 296 -3.95 12.86 10.86
C PHE A 296 -2.75 13.21 9.98
N SER A 297 -2.35 14.49 9.97
CA SER A 297 -1.20 14.96 9.20
C SER A 297 0.11 14.35 9.68
N ILE A 298 0.29 14.19 11.01
CA ILE A 298 1.44 13.50 11.59
C ILE A 298 1.44 12.02 11.23
N TYR A 299 0.28 11.35 11.22
CA TYR A 299 0.14 9.97 10.76
C TYR A 299 0.57 9.82 9.29
N CYS A 300 0.11 10.72 8.41
CA CYS A 300 0.52 10.72 7.00
C CYS A 300 2.01 11.02 6.82
N LEU A 301 2.59 11.96 7.59
CA LEU A 301 4.03 12.24 7.57
C LEU A 301 4.83 11.03 8.05
N ALA A 302 4.40 10.36 9.12
CA ALA A 302 5.04 9.15 9.62
C ALA A 302 4.98 8.02 8.59
N LEU A 303 3.85 7.88 7.87
CA LEU A 303 3.68 6.92 6.78
C LEU A 303 4.60 7.23 5.61
N PHE A 304 4.68 8.50 5.19
CA PHE A 304 5.61 8.96 4.17
C PHE A 304 7.07 8.63 4.53
N LEU A 305 7.50 8.96 5.76
CA LEU A 305 8.86 8.68 6.23
C LEU A 305 9.13 7.18 6.32
N CYS A 306 8.17 6.39 6.79
CA CYS A 306 8.25 4.93 6.89
C CYS A 306 8.58 4.30 5.52
N LEU A 307 7.91 4.72 4.46
CA LEU A 307 8.16 4.20 3.11
C LEU A 307 9.42 4.81 2.50
N CYS A 308 9.69 6.10 2.73
CA CYS A 308 10.91 6.77 2.25
C CYS A 308 12.18 6.09 2.78
N VAL A 309 12.22 5.78 4.09
CA VAL A 309 13.34 5.08 4.74
C VAL A 309 13.52 3.66 4.21
N THR A 310 12.43 2.98 3.87
CA THR A 310 12.53 1.62 3.35
C THR A 310 13.01 1.64 1.90
N MET A 311 12.39 2.47 1.06
CA MET A 311 12.71 2.57 -0.36
C MET A 311 14.06 3.26 -0.65
N SER A 312 14.66 3.94 0.34
CA SER A 312 16.04 4.44 0.23
C SER A 312 17.10 3.34 0.32
N THR A 313 16.75 2.15 0.81
CA THR A 313 17.69 1.05 1.01
C THR A 313 17.24 -0.25 0.34
N HIS A 314 15.96 -0.60 0.40
CA HIS A 314 15.39 -1.81 -0.21
C HIS A 314 14.31 -1.45 -1.24
N PRO A 315 14.36 -1.97 -2.48
CA PRO A 315 15.35 -2.92 -3.00
C PRO A 315 16.68 -2.28 -3.44
N GLY A 316 16.72 -0.97 -3.69
CA GLY A 316 17.79 -0.29 -4.44
C GLY A 316 19.22 -0.62 -3.99
N LEU A 317 19.56 -0.40 -2.73
CA LEU A 317 20.90 -0.72 -2.20
C LEU A 317 21.05 -2.19 -1.81
N SER A 318 19.98 -2.80 -1.27
CA SER A 318 20.00 -4.19 -0.83
C SER A 318 20.23 -5.20 -1.96
N ALA A 319 19.92 -4.82 -3.21
CA ALA A 319 20.18 -5.64 -4.39
C ALA A 319 21.68 -5.74 -4.74
N PHE A 320 22.51 -4.85 -4.21
CA PHE A 320 23.98 -4.91 -4.32
C PHE A 320 24.62 -5.78 -3.24
N ILE A 321 23.86 -6.28 -2.26
CA ILE A 321 24.42 -7.10 -1.19
C ILE A 321 24.61 -8.52 -1.72
N CYS A 322 25.84 -9.02 -1.63
CA CYS A 322 26.15 -10.41 -1.90
C CYS A 322 26.69 -11.10 -0.66
N SER A 323 26.64 -12.44 -0.66
CA SER A 323 27.34 -13.24 0.35
C SER A 323 28.82 -12.87 0.35
N VAL A 324 29.43 -12.85 1.53
CA VAL A 324 30.84 -12.46 1.74
C VAL A 324 31.80 -13.37 0.98
N ASP A 325 31.42 -14.64 0.80
CA ASP A 325 32.19 -15.64 0.08
C ASP A 325 31.83 -15.69 -1.43
N ASN A 326 31.03 -14.75 -1.94
CA ASN A 326 30.61 -14.75 -3.34
C ASN A 326 31.74 -14.18 -4.25
N PRO A 327 32.06 -14.83 -5.38
CA PRO A 327 33.13 -14.36 -6.27
C PRO A 327 32.75 -13.14 -7.14
N ALA A 328 31.52 -12.64 -7.05
CA ALA A 328 31.06 -11.51 -7.86
C ALA A 328 31.85 -10.22 -7.56
N LYS A 329 32.31 -9.56 -8.63
CA LYS A 329 32.92 -8.22 -8.56
C LYS A 329 31.92 -7.10 -8.83
N VAL A 330 30.78 -7.45 -9.42
CA VAL A 330 29.66 -6.55 -9.76
C VAL A 330 28.37 -7.31 -9.53
N SER A 331 27.35 -6.65 -8.98
CA SER A 331 26.00 -7.21 -8.90
C SER A 331 25.42 -7.47 -10.30
N PRO A 332 24.57 -8.49 -10.50
CA PRO A 332 24.03 -9.41 -9.51
C PRO A 332 25.04 -10.45 -9.01
N CYS A 333 24.75 -11.10 -7.88
CA CYS A 333 25.63 -12.09 -7.28
C CYS A 333 25.85 -13.29 -8.23
N ALA A 334 27.08 -13.80 -8.28
CA ALA A 334 27.45 -14.89 -9.16
C ALA A 334 26.95 -16.23 -8.61
N ALA A 335 26.60 -17.16 -9.50
CA ALA A 335 26.32 -18.54 -9.14
C ALA A 335 27.59 -19.21 -8.57
N ARG A 336 27.45 -19.92 -7.44
CA ARG A 336 28.53 -20.70 -6.83
C ARG A 336 28.50 -22.14 -7.34
N ASN A 337 29.62 -22.57 -7.93
CA ASN A 337 29.83 -23.96 -8.41
C ASN A 337 30.72 -24.79 -7.47
N ASP A 338 31.18 -24.21 -6.36
CA ASP A 338 32.12 -24.81 -5.41
C ASP A 338 31.43 -25.52 -4.23
N ARG A 339 30.15 -25.23 -3.99
CA ARG A 339 29.31 -25.90 -3.00
C ARG A 339 28.04 -26.41 -3.67
N ASP A 340 27.94 -27.72 -3.81
CA ASP A 340 26.73 -28.35 -4.31
C ASP A 340 25.59 -28.28 -3.28
N GLY A 341 24.37 -28.06 -3.77
CA GLY A 341 23.14 -28.04 -2.98
C GLY A 341 22.59 -26.64 -2.69
N LEU A 342 21.45 -26.60 -1.98
CA LEU A 342 20.66 -25.39 -1.76
C LEU A 342 21.44 -24.27 -1.05
N LEU A 343 22.31 -24.60 -0.10
CA LEU A 343 23.10 -23.62 0.65
C LEU A 343 24.13 -22.90 -0.24
N GLY A 344 24.77 -23.60 -1.17
CA GLY A 344 25.68 -22.98 -2.14
C GLY A 344 24.97 -21.97 -3.03
N ARG A 345 23.75 -22.29 -3.47
CA ARG A 345 22.90 -21.40 -4.27
C ARG A 345 22.37 -20.21 -3.47
N ILE A 346 21.98 -20.41 -2.21
CA ILE A 346 21.59 -19.30 -1.31
C ILE A 346 22.74 -18.31 -1.12
N GLN A 347 23.99 -18.79 -1.02
CA GLN A 347 25.18 -17.93 -0.96
C GLN A 347 25.65 -17.44 -2.36
N GLY A 348 24.99 -17.89 -3.42
CA GLY A 348 25.28 -17.60 -4.82
C GLY A 348 24.23 -16.71 -5.46
N ASP A 349 23.58 -17.26 -6.49
CA ASP A 349 22.55 -16.65 -7.32
C ASP A 349 21.25 -16.30 -6.56
N LEU A 350 20.91 -17.07 -5.53
CA LEU A 350 19.65 -16.91 -4.78
C LEU A 350 19.75 -15.96 -3.59
N PHE A 351 20.92 -15.35 -3.35
CA PHE A 351 21.12 -14.48 -2.18
C PHE A 351 20.19 -13.26 -2.20
N VAL A 352 20.18 -12.52 -3.31
CA VAL A 352 19.32 -11.34 -3.49
C VAL A 352 17.83 -11.71 -3.50
N PRO A 353 17.37 -12.71 -4.28
CA PRO A 353 15.99 -13.21 -4.21
C PRO A 353 15.53 -13.59 -2.80
N LEU A 354 16.41 -14.20 -1.99
CA LEU A 354 16.11 -14.51 -0.60
C LEU A 354 15.87 -13.24 0.23
N LEU A 355 16.63 -12.16 0.01
CA LEU A 355 16.40 -10.87 0.69
C LEU A 355 15.00 -10.31 0.37
N PHE A 356 14.53 -10.42 -0.86
CA PHE A 356 13.15 -10.02 -1.21
C PHE A 356 12.10 -10.86 -0.47
N VAL A 357 12.31 -12.18 -0.36
CA VAL A 357 11.41 -13.07 0.40
C VAL A 357 11.42 -12.71 1.88
N LEU A 358 12.60 -12.49 2.47
CA LEU A 358 12.75 -12.11 3.89
C LEU A 358 12.11 -10.75 4.19
N PHE A 359 12.26 -9.78 3.29
CA PHE A 359 11.59 -8.49 3.41
C PHE A 359 10.07 -8.66 3.40
N SER A 360 9.53 -9.35 2.40
CA SER A 360 8.09 -9.57 2.25
C SER A 360 7.50 -10.39 3.41
N LEU A 361 8.24 -11.39 3.91
CA LEU A 361 7.86 -12.15 5.10
C LEU A 361 7.85 -11.26 6.35
N GLY A 362 8.89 -10.44 6.51
CA GLY A 362 8.95 -9.43 7.56
C GLY A 362 7.74 -8.50 7.51
N ASP A 363 7.47 -7.87 6.37
CA ASP A 363 6.33 -6.96 6.18
C ASP A 363 4.99 -7.63 6.52
N PHE A 364 4.78 -8.86 6.06
CA PHE A 364 3.61 -9.66 6.43
C PHE A 364 3.49 -9.89 7.94
N LEU A 365 4.57 -10.37 8.59
CA LEU A 365 4.60 -10.61 10.03
C LEU A 365 4.37 -9.32 10.83
N GLY A 366 4.95 -8.20 10.39
CA GLY A 366 4.74 -6.89 11.00
C GLY A 366 3.27 -6.48 10.97
N ARG A 367 2.62 -6.62 9.81
CA ARG A 367 1.18 -6.33 9.66
C ARG A 367 0.33 -7.24 10.52
N PHE A 368 0.68 -8.52 10.61
CA PHE A 368 0.00 -9.48 11.48
C PHE A 368 0.13 -9.07 12.96
N LEU A 369 1.35 -8.76 13.42
CA LEU A 369 1.63 -8.36 14.80
C LEU A 369 0.91 -7.07 15.22
N SER A 370 0.73 -6.13 14.30
CA SER A 370 -0.02 -4.89 14.57
C SER A 370 -1.47 -5.15 15.01
N GLY A 371 -2.01 -6.33 14.66
CA GLY A 371 -3.35 -6.76 15.00
C GLY A 371 -3.52 -7.31 16.42
N TYR A 372 -2.44 -7.38 17.20
CA TYR A 372 -2.42 -7.91 18.56
C TYR A 372 -1.95 -6.86 19.57
N GLY A 373 -2.23 -7.12 20.85
CA GLY A 373 -1.75 -6.28 21.96
C GLY A 373 -2.36 -4.88 21.98
N PRO A 374 -1.64 -3.87 22.54
CA PRO A 374 -2.16 -2.52 22.74
C PRO A 374 -2.47 -1.78 21.42
N TRP A 375 -1.79 -2.14 20.33
CA TRP A 375 -1.96 -1.50 19.02
C TRP A 375 -3.26 -1.89 18.31
N ALA A 376 -3.91 -2.98 18.72
CA ALA A 376 -5.16 -3.44 18.11
C ALA A 376 -6.38 -2.63 18.57
N HIS A 377 -6.33 -2.07 19.79
CA HIS A 377 -7.51 -1.45 20.43
C HIS A 377 -7.33 0.05 20.72
N GLY A 378 -6.10 0.52 20.90
CA GLY A 378 -5.83 1.92 21.24
C GLY A 378 -5.06 2.65 20.15
N ALA A 379 -5.55 3.82 19.74
CA ALA A 379 -4.83 4.70 18.84
C ALA A 379 -3.55 5.22 19.54
N PRO A 380 -2.35 4.91 19.00
CA PRO A 380 -1.11 5.40 19.58
C PRO A 380 -0.99 6.92 19.47
N LYS A 381 -0.15 7.53 20.31
CA LYS A 381 0.10 8.97 20.23
C LYS A 381 0.79 9.29 18.89
N PRO A 382 0.33 10.29 18.11
CA PRO A 382 0.89 10.57 16.77
C PRO A 382 2.41 10.79 16.77
N LEU A 383 2.94 11.50 17.78
CA LEU A 383 4.38 11.74 17.92
C LEU A 383 5.17 10.45 18.20
N SER A 384 4.58 9.46 18.87
CA SER A 384 5.23 8.16 19.10
C SER A 384 5.38 7.38 17.80
N ILE A 385 4.39 7.46 16.91
CA ILE A 385 4.44 6.85 15.58
C ILE A 385 5.46 7.55 14.71
N LEU A 386 5.53 8.88 14.76
CA LEU A 386 6.55 9.64 14.05
C LEU A 386 7.97 9.30 14.54
N ALA A 387 8.17 9.23 15.86
CA ALA A 387 9.43 8.81 16.46
C ALA A 387 9.81 7.38 16.03
N TYR A 388 8.83 6.48 15.94
CA TYR A 388 9.06 5.14 15.41
C TYR A 388 9.51 5.18 13.94
N SER A 389 8.88 5.98 13.07
CA SER A 389 9.35 6.17 11.68
C SER A 389 10.79 6.68 11.61
N VAL A 390 11.17 7.63 12.48
CA VAL A 390 12.53 8.18 12.52
C VAL A 390 13.54 7.15 13.02
N LEU A 391 13.18 6.35 14.03
CA LEU A 391 14.05 5.30 14.54
C LEU A 391 14.38 4.24 13.48
N ARG A 392 13.48 4.00 12.51
CA ARG A 392 13.74 3.09 11.38
C ARG A 392 14.91 3.55 10.51
N CYS A 393 15.28 4.84 10.51
CA CYS A 393 16.49 5.31 9.83
C CYS A 393 17.75 4.58 10.32
N ALA A 394 17.82 4.20 11.61
CA ALA A 394 18.95 3.44 12.13
C ALA A 394 19.02 2.01 11.56
N VAL A 395 17.87 1.35 11.43
CA VAL A 395 17.78 0.00 10.81
C VAL A 395 18.15 0.07 9.33
N ALA A 396 17.67 1.10 8.61
CA ALA A 396 18.03 1.32 7.21
C ALA A 396 19.52 1.66 7.05
N ALA A 397 20.09 2.50 7.91
CA ALA A 397 21.51 2.85 7.87
C ALA A 397 22.42 1.62 8.08
N ALA A 398 21.97 0.61 8.85
CA ALA A 398 22.71 -0.64 9.02
C ALA A 398 22.96 -1.36 7.69
N VAL A 399 22.05 -1.22 6.70
CA VAL A 399 22.23 -1.79 5.34
C VAL A 399 23.49 -1.25 4.66
N LEU A 400 23.87 0.01 4.91
CA LEU A 400 25.02 0.66 4.28
C LEU A 400 26.38 0.09 4.73
N PHE A 401 26.39 -0.64 5.85
CA PHE A 401 27.58 -1.24 6.46
C PHE A 401 27.68 -2.76 6.22
N CYS A 402 26.73 -3.33 5.46
CA CYS A 402 26.80 -4.69 4.94
C CYS A 402 27.83 -4.80 3.81
N HIS A 403 28.11 -6.02 3.39
CA HIS A 403 28.97 -6.31 2.23
C HIS A 403 28.26 -5.94 0.91
N LEU A 404 28.50 -4.73 0.40
CA LEU A 404 27.95 -4.24 -0.87
C LEU A 404 28.97 -4.43 -2.01
N VAL A 405 28.54 -5.10 -3.08
CA VAL A 405 29.32 -5.33 -4.30
C VAL A 405 28.83 -4.38 -5.40
N THR A 406 29.49 -3.23 -5.51
CA THR A 406 29.15 -2.16 -6.47
C THR A 406 30.16 -2.05 -7.62
N PRO A 407 29.80 -1.45 -8.78
CA PRO A 407 30.69 -1.30 -9.94
C PRO A 407 32.00 -0.57 -9.65
N THR A 408 31.92 0.48 -8.82
CA THR A 408 33.07 1.16 -8.26
C THR A 408 33.17 0.88 -6.77
N ARG A 409 34.33 1.18 -6.17
CA ARG A 409 34.58 0.91 -4.76
C ARG A 409 33.57 1.65 -3.88
N TRP A 410 32.92 0.89 -2.99
CA TRP A 410 32.10 1.45 -1.93
C TRP A 410 32.98 2.14 -0.88
N LEU A 411 32.65 3.39 -0.53
CA LEU A 411 33.48 4.25 0.31
C LEU A 411 33.32 3.97 1.81
N LEU A 412 32.18 3.41 2.25
CA LEU A 412 31.98 3.06 3.65
C LEU A 412 32.69 1.75 4.00
N GLN A 413 33.23 1.70 5.21
CA GLN A 413 33.85 0.49 5.74
C GLN A 413 32.79 -0.57 6.05
N GLU A 414 33.07 -1.81 5.68
CA GLU A 414 32.25 -2.97 6.02
C GLU A 414 32.43 -3.32 7.50
N TYR A 415 31.36 -3.18 8.29
CA TYR A 415 31.33 -3.61 9.69
C TYR A 415 30.53 -4.91 9.89
N LEU A 416 29.57 -5.18 9.00
CA LEU A 416 28.64 -6.31 9.10
C LEU A 416 29.01 -7.41 8.09
N SER A 417 30.16 -8.04 8.32
CA SER A 417 30.81 -8.98 7.39
C SER A 417 30.34 -10.44 7.48
N LYS A 418 29.09 -10.68 7.89
CA LYS A 418 28.51 -12.03 7.98
C LYS A 418 27.15 -12.07 7.31
N ASP A 419 26.90 -13.13 6.54
CA ASP A 419 25.67 -13.32 5.74
C ASP A 419 24.36 -13.26 6.55
N TYR A 420 24.39 -13.58 7.86
CA TYR A 420 23.19 -13.51 8.70
C TYR A 420 22.77 -12.07 9.06
N TRP A 421 23.68 -11.09 8.98
CA TRP A 421 23.37 -9.68 9.23
C TRP A 421 22.37 -9.10 8.22
N PRO A 422 22.62 -9.14 6.91
CA PRO A 422 21.66 -8.63 5.93
C PRO A 422 20.33 -9.38 5.99
N TRP A 423 20.31 -10.68 6.27
CA TRP A 423 19.06 -11.44 6.46
C TRP A 423 18.21 -10.88 7.61
N GLY A 424 18.83 -10.69 8.78
CA GLY A 424 18.15 -10.16 9.95
C GLY A 424 17.72 -8.71 9.80
N ILE A 425 18.58 -7.86 9.22
CA ILE A 425 18.30 -6.43 9.01
C ILE A 425 17.16 -6.24 8.03
N ILE A 426 17.16 -6.95 6.89
CA ILE A 426 16.10 -6.83 5.89
C ILE A 426 14.76 -7.37 6.42
N MET A 427 14.78 -8.48 7.16
CA MET A 427 13.58 -9.00 7.82
C MET A 427 13.03 -8.01 8.86
N LEU A 428 13.91 -7.38 9.66
CA LEU A 428 13.52 -6.35 10.64
C LEU A 428 13.01 -5.08 9.97
N LEU A 429 13.63 -4.66 8.86
CA LEU A 429 13.20 -3.52 8.07
C LEU A 429 11.78 -3.74 7.53
N GLY A 430 11.51 -4.94 7.00
CA GLY A 430 10.16 -5.37 6.59
C GLY A 430 9.18 -5.42 7.77
N ALA A 431 9.53 -6.08 8.87
CA ALA A 431 8.65 -6.22 10.04
C ALA A 431 8.26 -4.87 10.65
N THR A 432 9.23 -3.97 10.78
CA THR A 432 8.95 -2.61 11.27
C THR A 432 8.13 -1.79 10.30
N GLN A 433 8.32 -1.97 8.97
CA GLN A 433 7.49 -1.35 7.95
C GLN A 433 6.03 -1.79 8.08
N GLY A 434 5.80 -3.09 8.00
CA GLY A 434 4.47 -3.67 7.99
C GLY A 434 3.69 -3.33 9.26
N HIS A 435 4.35 -3.42 10.41
CA HIS A 435 3.74 -3.05 11.67
C HIS A 435 3.31 -1.58 11.68
N LEU A 436 4.21 -0.68 11.30
CA LEU A 436 3.96 0.75 11.33
C LEU A 436 2.86 1.16 10.33
N ILE A 437 2.91 0.66 9.09
CA ILE A 437 1.88 0.93 8.08
C ILE A 437 0.50 0.48 8.59
N SER A 438 0.38 -0.76 9.07
CA SER A 438 -0.91 -1.27 9.56
C SER A 438 -1.42 -0.47 10.74
N THR A 439 -0.58 -0.17 11.74
CA THR A 439 -0.99 0.64 12.89
C THR A 439 -1.48 2.03 12.46
N ILE A 440 -0.78 2.68 11.52
CA ILE A 440 -1.18 3.99 11.00
C ILE A 440 -2.52 3.88 10.27
N CYS A 441 -2.64 2.98 9.29
CA CYS A 441 -3.85 2.84 8.48
C CYS A 441 -5.07 2.48 9.35
N MET A 442 -4.89 1.66 10.37
CA MET A 442 -5.95 1.28 11.30
C MET A 442 -6.51 2.47 12.10
N HIS A 443 -5.65 3.37 12.57
CA HIS A 443 -6.04 4.44 13.53
C HIS A 443 -6.13 5.84 12.92
N ALA A 444 -5.56 6.07 11.74
CA ALA A 444 -5.64 7.37 11.08
C ALA A 444 -7.09 7.82 10.74
N PRO A 445 -8.01 6.96 10.28
CA PRO A 445 -9.39 7.38 10.00
C PRO A 445 -10.15 7.86 11.24
N SER A 446 -9.88 7.29 12.42
CA SER A 446 -10.55 7.74 13.66
C SER A 446 -10.11 9.13 14.13
N THR A 447 -9.04 9.69 13.54
CA THR A 447 -8.63 11.09 13.78
C THR A 447 -9.34 12.09 12.86
N LEU A 448 -10.10 11.62 11.87
CA LEU A 448 -10.84 12.47 10.95
C LEU A 448 -12.31 12.60 11.38
N MET A 449 -12.89 13.77 11.11
CA MET A 449 -14.34 13.96 11.25
C MET A 449 -15.08 13.07 10.24
N PRO A 450 -16.31 12.59 10.54
CA PRO A 450 -17.09 11.76 9.63
C PRO A 450 -17.23 12.35 8.21
N THR A 451 -17.42 13.67 8.10
CA THR A 451 -17.49 14.40 6.83
C THR A 451 -16.19 14.41 6.02
N GLU A 452 -15.05 14.15 6.69
CA GLU A 452 -13.72 14.13 6.11
C GLU A 452 -13.15 12.71 5.93
N GLN A 453 -13.84 11.66 6.38
CA GLN A 453 -13.37 10.28 6.23
C GLN A 453 -13.16 9.87 4.76
N SER A 454 -13.90 10.48 3.83
CA SER A 454 -13.65 10.31 2.39
C SER A 454 -12.22 10.68 1.98
N ARG A 455 -11.57 11.60 2.72
CA ARG A 455 -10.20 12.05 2.49
C ARG A 455 -9.13 11.03 2.84
N TYR A 456 -9.45 10.09 3.72
CA TYR A 456 -8.52 9.13 4.27
C TYR A 456 -7.80 8.33 3.18
N GLY A 457 -8.55 7.68 2.30
CA GLY A 457 -7.99 6.74 1.32
C GLY A 457 -7.00 7.40 0.36
N PRO A 458 -7.40 8.43 -0.39
CA PRO A 458 -6.50 9.13 -1.32
C PRO A 458 -5.30 9.80 -0.64
N VAL A 459 -5.47 10.42 0.54
CA VAL A 459 -4.36 11.13 1.21
C VAL A 459 -3.33 10.15 1.77
N THR A 460 -3.77 9.05 2.39
CA THR A 460 -2.83 8.01 2.87
C THR A 460 -2.13 7.29 1.73
N SER A 461 -2.85 6.99 0.64
CA SER A 461 -2.27 6.38 -0.57
C SER A 461 -1.25 7.30 -1.25
N PHE A 462 -1.53 8.61 -1.30
CA PHE A 462 -0.58 9.60 -1.76
C PHE A 462 0.66 9.65 -0.87
N ALA A 463 0.52 9.65 0.46
CA ALA A 463 1.66 9.63 1.38
C ALA A 463 2.54 8.38 1.21
N ILE A 464 1.94 7.20 1.03
CA ILE A 464 2.64 5.95 0.73
C ILE A 464 3.44 6.10 -0.58
N SER A 465 2.77 6.49 -1.66
CA SER A 465 3.40 6.55 -2.99
C SER A 465 4.45 7.66 -3.11
N ALA A 466 4.21 8.82 -2.50
CA ALA A 466 5.20 9.90 -2.42
C ALA A 466 6.42 9.46 -1.60
N GLY A 467 6.22 8.72 -0.51
CA GLY A 467 7.30 8.14 0.29
C GLY A 467 8.14 7.18 -0.53
N CYS A 468 7.50 6.28 -1.28
CA CYS A 468 8.21 5.36 -2.17
C CYS A 468 9.02 6.10 -3.25
N PHE A 469 8.41 7.09 -3.89
CA PHE A 469 9.03 7.88 -4.95
C PHE A 469 10.27 8.63 -4.42
N VAL A 470 10.12 9.41 -3.34
CA VAL A 470 11.23 10.15 -2.74
C VAL A 470 12.31 9.20 -2.22
N GLY A 471 11.95 8.11 -1.57
CA GLY A 471 12.89 7.10 -1.10
C GLY A 471 13.74 6.53 -2.24
N SER A 472 13.15 6.32 -3.42
CA SER A 472 13.87 5.80 -4.59
C SER A 472 14.94 6.79 -5.09
N PHE A 473 14.66 8.10 -5.08
CA PHE A 473 15.67 9.13 -5.37
C PHE A 473 16.77 9.18 -4.31
N VAL A 474 16.41 9.02 -3.03
CA VAL A 474 17.40 8.95 -1.95
C VAL A 474 18.29 7.72 -2.14
N SER A 475 17.76 6.57 -2.55
CA SER A 475 18.57 5.38 -2.86
C SER A 475 19.59 5.65 -3.96
N ILE A 476 19.19 6.34 -5.03
CA ILE A 476 20.10 6.74 -6.13
C ILE A 476 21.17 7.70 -5.59
N GLY A 477 20.77 8.70 -4.81
CA GLY A 477 21.68 9.67 -4.20
C GLY A 477 22.71 9.00 -3.29
N LEU A 478 22.26 8.09 -2.41
CA LEU A 478 23.16 7.31 -1.54
C LEU A 478 24.13 6.46 -2.36
N SER A 479 23.65 5.79 -3.40
CA SER A 479 24.50 5.03 -4.31
C SER A 479 25.55 5.93 -4.95
N SER A 480 25.19 7.13 -5.42
CA SER A 480 26.15 8.06 -6.04
C SER A 480 27.16 8.66 -5.07
N VAL A 481 26.75 8.94 -3.82
CA VAL A 481 27.61 9.60 -2.82
C VAL A 481 28.65 8.64 -2.28
N PHE A 482 28.29 7.37 -2.11
CA PHE A 482 29.17 6.36 -1.50
C PHE A 482 29.89 5.47 -2.52
N GLN A 483 29.66 5.66 -3.81
CA GLN A 483 30.46 5.08 -4.88
C GLN A 483 31.58 6.03 -5.28
N GLN A 484 32.79 5.50 -5.42
CA GLN A 484 33.91 6.27 -5.93
C GLN A 484 33.66 6.68 -7.40
N HIS A 485 33.89 7.96 -7.71
CA HIS A 485 33.80 8.52 -9.07
C HIS A 485 35.07 8.26 -9.89
#